data_AF-A0A2I1WHS5-F1
#
_entry.id   AF-A0A2I1WHS5-F1
#
_cell.length_a   1.000
_cell.length_b   1.000
_cell.length_c   1.000
_cell.angle_alpha   90.00
_cell.angle_beta   90.00
_cell.angle_gamma   90.00
#
_symmetry.space_group_name_H-M   'P 1'
#
loop_
_entity.id
_entity.type
_entity.pdbx_description
1 polymer ?
#
loop_
_entity_poly.entity_id
_entity_poly.type
_entity_poly.pdbx_seq_one_letter_code
_entity_poly.pdbx_strand_id
1 'polypeptide(L)'
;MHLCGVTYIDGPRKFFNDALDQKIQIKKILIKKDGSTFQKLQIMNQFQEMLGPHLRLTGRSNFTYLKFDHSIRTNKSILALALLNNQNYMIPISLLNLKFIHPFPNGEKIIKIESRDLKTGKITILN
;
A
#
# COMPACT_ATOMS: atom_id res chain seq x y z
N MET A 1 11.29 4.38 0.26
CA MET A 1 9.83 4.31 0.44
C MET A 1 9.34 2.89 0.32
N HIS A 2 8.39 2.46 1.12
CA HIS A 2 7.93 1.06 1.09
C HIS A 2 6.83 0.79 0.04
N LEU A 3 5.91 1.73 -0.19
CA LEU A 3 4.79 1.53 -1.11
C LEU A 3 5.23 1.52 -2.58
N CYS A 4 5.97 2.53 -3.03
CA CYS A 4 6.38 2.66 -4.44
C CYS A 4 7.56 1.74 -4.85
N GLY A 5 8.09 0.93 -3.94
CA GLY A 5 9.19 0.00 -4.24
C GLY A 5 10.55 0.63 -4.52
N VAL A 6 10.71 1.95 -4.43
CA VAL A 6 11.96 2.66 -4.76
C VAL A 6 12.54 3.42 -3.56
N THR A 7 13.84 3.70 -3.65
CA THR A 7 14.52 4.69 -2.81
C THR A 7 14.64 6.00 -3.59
N TYR A 8 14.35 7.11 -2.93
CA TYR A 8 14.57 8.45 -3.48
C TYR A 8 15.71 9.09 -2.68
N ILE A 9 16.74 9.59 -3.37
CA ILE A 9 17.98 10.07 -2.73
C ILE A 9 17.68 11.14 -1.67
N ASP A 10 16.77 12.07 -1.96
CA ASP A 10 16.41 13.17 -1.04
C ASP A 10 15.40 12.74 0.05
N GLY A 11 15.10 11.45 0.14
CA GLY A 11 14.21 10.88 1.13
C GLY A 11 12.72 10.94 0.79
N PRO A 12 11.87 10.30 1.63
CA PRO A 12 10.46 10.08 1.35
C PRO A 12 9.63 11.37 1.35
N ARG A 13 9.94 12.33 2.23
CA ARG A 13 9.21 13.60 2.31
C ARG A 13 9.40 14.43 1.03
N LYS A 14 10.63 14.51 0.54
CA LYS A 14 10.94 15.23 -0.69
C LYS A 14 10.31 14.54 -1.90
N PHE A 15 10.37 13.20 -1.97
CA PHE A 15 9.66 12.45 -3.01
C PHE A 15 8.16 12.77 -3.01
N PHE A 16 7.50 12.75 -1.85
CA PHE A 16 6.06 12.99 -1.76
C PHE A 16 5.69 14.38 -2.31
N ASN A 17 6.42 15.42 -1.89
CA ASN A 17 6.21 16.77 -2.40
C ASN A 17 6.51 16.86 -3.90
N ASP A 18 7.62 16.30 -4.36
CA ASP A 18 7.97 16.28 -5.79
C ASP A 18 6.93 15.52 -6.62
N ALA A 19 6.28 14.49 -6.06
CA ALA A 19 5.20 13.76 -6.71
C ALA A 19 3.93 14.61 -6.85
N LEU A 20 3.54 15.32 -5.78
CA LEU A 20 2.42 16.27 -5.81
C LEU A 20 2.65 17.39 -6.82
N ASP A 21 3.89 17.89 -6.90
CA ASP A 21 4.28 18.97 -7.79
C ASP A 21 4.56 18.50 -9.24
N GLN A 22 4.45 17.19 -9.52
CA GLN A 22 4.81 16.56 -10.80
C GLN A 22 6.28 16.82 -11.23
N LYS A 23 7.19 16.90 -10.25
CA LYS A 23 8.62 17.24 -10.39
C LYS A 23 9.56 16.11 -9.94
N ILE A 24 9.10 14.87 -9.94
CA ILE A 24 9.93 13.71 -9.57
C ILE A 24 11.17 13.66 -10.48
N GLN A 25 12.36 13.66 -9.87
CA GLN A 25 13.61 13.56 -10.61
C GLN A 25 14.00 12.09 -10.77
N ILE A 26 13.87 11.55 -11.98
CA ILE A 26 14.19 10.13 -12.27
C ILE A 26 15.63 9.78 -11.88
N LYS A 27 16.59 10.68 -12.10
CA LYS A 27 18.00 10.50 -11.69
C LYS A 27 18.21 10.28 -10.18
N LYS A 28 17.21 10.63 -9.36
CA LYS A 28 17.24 10.46 -7.90
C LYS A 28 16.51 9.19 -7.43
N ILE A 29 15.98 8.39 -8.36
CA ILE A 29 15.32 7.12 -8.06
C ILE A 29 16.37 6.00 -8.10
N LEU A 30 16.41 5.21 -7.03
CA LEU A 30 17.27 4.03 -6.90
C LEU A 30 16.43 2.77 -6.73
N ILE A 31 16.82 1.72 -7.44
CA ILE A 31 16.26 0.36 -7.30
C ILE A 31 16.74 -0.23 -5.97
N LYS A 32 15.84 -0.91 -5.26
CA LYS A 32 16.18 -1.60 -4.02
C LYS A 32 16.97 -2.87 -4.31
N LYS A 33 17.96 -3.14 -3.46
CA LYS A 33 18.79 -4.35 -3.53
C LYS A 33 18.03 -5.63 -3.16
N ASP A 34 16.86 -5.52 -2.53
CA ASP A 34 16.03 -6.65 -2.07
C ASP A 34 15.15 -7.27 -3.18
N GLY A 35 15.23 -6.78 -4.42
CA GLY A 35 14.44 -7.26 -5.56
C GLY A 35 12.94 -6.89 -5.52
N SER A 36 12.48 -6.20 -4.48
CA SER A 36 11.05 -5.87 -4.31
C SER A 36 10.57 -4.73 -5.20
N THR A 37 11.47 -3.97 -5.81
CA THR A 37 11.14 -2.80 -6.63
C THR A 37 10.20 -3.14 -7.77
N PHE A 38 10.57 -4.07 -8.64
CA PHE A 38 9.78 -4.38 -9.83
C PHE A 38 8.45 -5.06 -9.49
N GLN A 39 8.42 -5.90 -8.45
CA GLN A 39 7.17 -6.51 -7.97
C GLN A 39 6.15 -5.45 -7.55
N LYS A 40 6.62 -4.38 -6.89
CA LYS A 40 5.78 -3.24 -6.47
C LYS A 40 5.39 -2.36 -7.64
N LEU A 41 6.33 -2.01 -8.52
CA LEU A 41 6.04 -1.20 -9.71
C LEU A 41 5.01 -1.86 -10.64
N GLN A 42 5.04 -3.20 -10.78
CA GLN A 42 4.07 -3.96 -11.60
C GLN A 42 2.61 -3.80 -11.17
N ILE A 43 2.36 -3.47 -9.90
CA ILE A 43 1.00 -3.33 -9.36
C ILE A 43 0.65 -1.88 -9.00
N MET A 44 1.59 -0.94 -9.08
CA MET A 44 1.34 0.47 -8.80
C MET A 44 0.28 1.07 -9.73
N ASN A 45 0.25 0.64 -11.00
CA ASN A 45 -0.77 1.05 -11.96
C ASN A 45 -2.18 0.50 -11.63
N GLN A 46 -2.25 -0.56 -10.83
CA GLN A 46 -3.49 -1.19 -10.38
C GLN A 46 -3.93 -0.68 -9.00
N PHE A 47 -3.25 0.33 -8.44
CA PHE A 47 -3.61 0.86 -7.12
C PHE A 47 -5.03 1.43 -7.08
N GLN A 48 -5.60 1.84 -8.21
CA GLN A 48 -7.01 2.25 -8.32
C GLN A 48 -7.99 1.13 -7.92
N GLU A 49 -7.62 -0.14 -8.06
CA GLU A 49 -8.42 -1.27 -7.59
C GLU A 49 -8.59 -1.27 -6.06
N MET A 50 -7.72 -0.57 -5.32
CA MET A 50 -7.85 -0.35 -3.88
C MET A 50 -8.90 0.70 -3.50
N LEU A 51 -9.44 1.42 -4.49
CA LEU A 51 -10.45 2.46 -4.27
C LEU A 51 -11.85 2.00 -4.66
N GLY A 52 -12.03 0.73 -5.04
CA GLY A 52 -13.34 0.19 -5.45
C GLY A 52 -14.07 -0.62 -4.36
N PRO A 53 -15.32 -1.02 -4.62
CA PRO A 53 -16.26 -1.57 -3.62
C PRO A 53 -16.00 -3.01 -3.19
N HIS A 54 -14.90 -3.61 -3.65
CA HIS A 54 -14.64 -5.04 -3.54
C HIS A 54 -13.29 -5.32 -2.91
N LEU A 55 -13.10 -4.77 -1.71
CA LEU A 55 -11.93 -5.04 -0.88
C LEU A 55 -12.25 -6.05 0.23
N ARG A 56 -11.19 -6.70 0.71
CA ARG A 56 -11.25 -7.63 1.83
C ARG A 56 -10.21 -7.29 2.88
N LEU A 57 -10.60 -7.39 4.14
CA LEU A 57 -9.74 -7.23 5.30
C LEU A 57 -9.24 -8.60 5.75
N THR A 58 -7.93 -8.79 5.80
CA THR A 58 -7.32 -9.99 6.37
C THR A 58 -6.86 -9.74 7.79
N GLY A 59 -6.79 -10.81 8.58
CA GLY A 59 -6.04 -10.82 9.84
C GLY A 59 -4.53 -10.87 9.63
N ARG A 60 -3.84 -11.17 10.73
CA ARG A 60 -2.38 -11.24 10.84
C ARG A 60 -1.80 -12.30 9.92
N SER A 61 -0.68 -11.97 9.28
CA SER A 61 0.08 -12.94 8.48
C SER A 61 1.57 -12.63 8.46
N ASN A 62 2.35 -13.64 8.12
CA ASN A 62 3.81 -13.58 7.97
C ASN A 62 4.18 -14.09 6.58
N PHE A 63 4.91 -13.27 5.79
CA PHE A 63 5.39 -13.65 4.46
C PHE A 63 6.86 -13.31 4.31
N THR A 64 7.70 -14.35 4.18
CA THR A 64 9.17 -14.35 4.00
C THR A 64 9.94 -13.39 4.91
N TYR A 65 9.83 -12.07 4.71
CA TYR A 65 10.51 -11.01 5.45
C TYR A 65 9.58 -9.88 5.94
N LEU A 66 8.26 -10.06 5.81
CA LEU A 66 7.26 -9.07 6.21
C LEU A 66 6.25 -9.71 7.18
N LYS A 67 6.18 -9.13 8.38
CA LYS A 67 5.13 -9.40 9.36
C LYS A 67 4.17 -8.24 9.37
N PHE A 68 2.88 -8.52 9.33
CA PHE A 68 1.84 -7.49 9.40
C PHE A 68 0.63 -7.99 10.19
N ASP A 69 -0.09 -7.07 10.80
CA ASP A 69 -1.23 -7.39 11.68
C ASP A 69 -2.53 -7.50 10.88
N HIS A 70 -2.66 -6.72 9.81
CA HIS A 70 -3.80 -6.78 8.90
C HIS A 70 -3.38 -6.50 7.46
N SER A 71 -4.24 -6.82 6.51
CA SER A 71 -4.11 -6.28 5.16
C SER A 71 -5.45 -5.93 4.55
N ILE A 72 -5.45 -4.89 3.71
CA ILE A 72 -6.57 -4.59 2.81
C ILE A 72 -6.17 -5.12 1.45
N ARG A 73 -6.88 -6.12 0.95
CA ARG A 73 -6.61 -6.73 -0.35
C ARG A 73 -7.75 -6.50 -1.32
N THR A 74 -7.43 -6.48 -2.60
CA THR A 74 -8.44 -6.60 -3.65
C THR A 74 -9.14 -7.96 -3.56
N ASN A 75 -10.42 -8.03 -3.94
CA ASN A 75 -11.16 -9.30 -3.99
C ASN A 75 -10.48 -10.30 -4.95
N LYS A 76 -10.00 -9.82 -6.10
CA LYS A 76 -9.09 -10.57 -6.98
C LYS A 76 -7.70 -10.64 -6.32
N SER A 77 -6.93 -11.71 -6.54
CA SER A 77 -5.55 -11.84 -6.05
C SER A 77 -4.57 -10.97 -6.84
N ILE A 78 -4.79 -9.65 -6.83
CA ILE A 78 -3.97 -8.65 -7.51
C ILE A 78 -2.98 -8.05 -6.53
N LEU A 79 -3.47 -7.33 -5.52
CA LEU A 79 -2.61 -6.62 -4.58
C LEU A 79 -3.21 -6.56 -3.17
N ALA A 80 -2.33 -6.36 -2.19
CA ALA A 80 -2.71 -6.09 -0.80
C ALA A 80 -1.86 -4.98 -0.19
N LEU A 81 -2.47 -4.17 0.66
CA LEU A 81 -1.81 -3.19 1.51
C LEU A 81 -1.63 -3.80 2.89
N ALA A 82 -0.39 -4.15 3.24
CA ALA A 82 -0.03 -4.67 4.55
C ALA A 82 -0.02 -3.54 5.59
N LEU A 83 -0.63 -3.80 6.73
CA LEU A 83 -0.85 -2.84 7.82
C LEU A 83 -0.21 -3.36 9.12
N LEU A 84 0.48 -2.46 9.82
CA LEU A 84 1.00 -2.71 11.17
C LEU A 84 0.18 -1.93 12.19
N ASN A 85 -0.15 -2.56 13.30
CA ASN A 85 -0.80 -1.88 14.41
C ASN A 85 0.21 -0.96 15.11
N ASN A 86 -0.15 0.31 15.24
CA ASN A 86 0.57 1.30 16.03
C ASN A 86 -0.32 1.83 17.15
N GLN A 87 -0.58 0.97 18.13
CA GLN A 87 -1.43 1.18 19.31
C GLN A 87 -2.89 1.53 18.97
N ASN A 88 -3.12 2.73 18.47
CA ASN A 88 -4.45 3.30 18.25
C ASN A 88 -4.86 3.34 16.77
N TYR A 89 -3.93 3.05 15.85
CA TYR A 89 -4.20 3.10 14.42
C TYR A 89 -3.34 2.13 13.63
N MET A 90 -3.80 1.78 12.43
CA MET A 90 -3.09 0.90 11.50
C MET A 90 -2.25 1.74 10.51
N ILE A 91 -0.98 1.38 10.35
CA ILE A 91 -0.05 2.06 9.44
C ILE A 91 0.22 1.17 8.24
N PRO A 92 0.04 1.65 7.00
CA PRO A 92 0.50 0.94 5.81
C PRO A 92 2.03 0.80 5.79
N ILE A 93 2.50 -0.44 5.74
CA ILE A 93 3.95 -0.76 5.75
C ILE A 93 4.45 -1.35 4.44
N SER A 94 3.59 -1.92 3.61
CA SER A 94 4.01 -2.41 2.29
C SER A 94 2.82 -2.61 1.34
N LEU A 95 3.09 -2.40 0.06
CA LEU A 95 2.23 -2.84 -1.03
C LEU A 95 2.73 -4.20 -1.51
N LEU A 96 1.84 -5.19 -1.59
CA LEU A 96 2.13 -6.58 -1.91
C LEU A 96 1.52 -6.97 -3.24
N ASN A 97 2.28 -7.66 -4.06
CA ASN A 97 1.80 -8.26 -5.30
C ASN A 97 1.36 -9.70 -5.02
N LEU A 98 0.05 -9.92 -4.99
CA LEU A 98 -0.53 -11.20 -4.56
C LEU A 98 -0.31 -12.33 -5.56
N LYS A 99 0.08 -12.02 -6.82
CA LYS A 99 0.45 -13.04 -7.82
C LYS A 99 1.70 -13.84 -7.42
N PHE A 100 2.54 -13.28 -6.55
CA PHE A 100 3.77 -13.91 -6.09
C PHE A 100 3.67 -14.44 -4.65
N ILE A 101 2.49 -14.35 -4.04
CA ILE A 101 2.28 -14.71 -2.64
C ILE A 101 1.12 -15.69 -2.55
N HIS A 102 1.44 -16.97 -2.54
CA HIS A 102 0.46 -18.05 -2.50
C HIS A 102 0.82 -19.09 -1.42
N PRO A 103 -0.13 -19.47 -0.56
CA PRO A 103 -1.49 -18.93 -0.43
C PRO A 103 -1.52 -17.55 0.27
N PHE A 104 -2.50 -16.70 -0.08
CA PHE A 104 -2.79 -15.46 0.65
C PHE A 104 -4.22 -15.51 1.23
N PRO A 105 -4.44 -15.15 2.50
CA PRO A 105 -5.75 -15.24 3.13
C PRO A 105 -6.84 -14.50 2.35
N ASN A 106 -8.04 -15.09 2.26
CA ASN A 106 -9.18 -14.44 1.61
C ASN A 106 -9.69 -13.24 2.42
N GLY A 107 -9.75 -13.35 3.74
CA GLY A 107 -10.26 -12.28 4.61
C GLY A 107 -11.76 -12.03 4.47
N GLU A 108 -12.25 -11.03 5.19
CA GLU A 108 -13.65 -10.63 5.26
C GLU A 108 -13.95 -9.45 4.35
N LYS A 109 -15.18 -9.34 3.86
CA LYS A 109 -15.56 -8.24 2.96
C LYS A 109 -15.54 -6.91 3.72
N ILE A 110 -14.90 -5.89 3.14
CA ILE A 110 -15.01 -4.52 3.65
C ILE A 110 -16.39 -3.97 3.26
N ILE A 111 -17.12 -3.49 4.25
CA ILE A 111 -18.48 -2.95 4.08
C ILE A 111 -18.49 -1.45 3.77
N LYS A 112 -17.45 -0.72 4.19
CA LYS A 112 -17.36 0.72 4.07
C LYS A 112 -15.91 1.18 4.18
N ILE A 113 -15.52 2.16 3.38
CA ILE A 113 -14.27 2.89 3.52
C ILE A 113 -14.61 4.37 3.68
N GLU A 114 -14.01 5.00 4.67
CA GLU A 114 -14.18 6.43 4.93
C GLU A 114 -12.82 7.11 4.99
N SER A 115 -12.72 8.28 4.39
CA SER A 115 -11.61 9.20 4.58
C SER A 115 -12.07 10.34 5.47
N ARG A 116 -11.29 10.65 6.49
CA ARG A 116 -11.50 11.81 7.37
C ARG A 116 -10.37 12.80 7.17
N ASP A 117 -10.72 14.00 6.75
CA ASP A 117 -9.76 15.11 6.75
C ASP A 117 -9.43 15.50 8.19
N LEU A 118 -8.13 15.46 8.54
CA LEU A 118 -7.67 15.69 9.91
C LEU A 118 -7.77 17.15 10.36
N LYS A 119 -7.88 18.12 9.44
CA LYS A 119 -7.98 19.55 9.75
C LYS A 119 -9.43 20.00 9.94
N THR A 120 -10.30 19.53 9.06
CA THR A 120 -11.71 19.95 8.97
C THR A 120 -12.66 18.95 9.60
N GLY A 121 -12.21 17.72 9.86
CA GLY A 121 -13.06 16.62 10.32
C GLY A 121 -14.01 16.08 9.25
N LYS A 122 -13.98 16.62 8.01
CA LYS A 122 -14.86 16.22 6.93
C LYS A 122 -14.68 14.74 6.60
N ILE A 123 -15.78 13.98 6.65
CA ILE A 123 -15.81 12.57 6.27
C ILE A 123 -16.26 12.46 4.82
N THR A 124 -15.53 11.67 4.03
CA THR A 124 -15.87 11.30 2.66
C THR A 124 -15.93 9.79 2.57
N ILE A 125 -17.04 9.24 2.10
CA ILE A 125 -17.17 7.80 1.85
C ILE A 125 -16.46 7.49 0.53
N LEU A 126 -15.53 6.53 0.56
CA LEU A 126 -14.86 6.01 -0.62
C LEU A 126 -15.60 4.73 -1.03
N ASN A 127 -16.21 4.74 -2.22
CA ASN A 127 -17.07 3.68 -2.72
C ASN A 127 -16.29 2.57 -3.43
#